data_AF-A0A834CEQ8-F1
#
_entry.id   AF-A0A834CEQ8-F1
#
_cell.length_a   1.000
_cell.length_b   1.000
_cell.length_c   1.000
_cell.angle_alpha   90.00
_cell.angle_beta   90.00
_cell.angle_gamma   90.00
#
_symmetry.space_group_name_H-M   'P 1'
#
loop_
_entity.id
_entity.type
_entity.pdbx_description
1 polymer ?
#
loop_
_entity_poly.entity_id
_entity_poly.type
_entity_poly.pdbx_seq_one_letter_code
_entity_poly.pdbx_strand_id
1 'polypeptide(L)'
;MLNECEQPGLVQTLLLPEDLTLRHLPALNAAHRRLDFTRRNVSLSPVHECVVRVCCIRSFGHFLTNLEGNILHFNPEAGIFTSVSQSEQDNLLQQAKAQIRMAEEEARQNRLMRDMAQLRLQLEVSQLEGSLQQPKAQSSTSPYLVPDTAALCQHLSEAALQETADPPHLPNLKSDLWSGWRLVGGGGTGFKVPLVHT
;
A
#
# COMPACT_ATOMS: atom_id res chain seq x y z
N MET A 1 53.72 4.14 -7.48
CA MET A 1 52.72 3.28 -8.14
C MET A 1 51.55 2.94 -7.22
N LEU A 2 51.65 2.02 -6.26
CA LEU A 2 50.48 1.55 -5.50
C LEU A 2 49.76 2.63 -4.66
N ASN A 3 50.48 3.57 -4.03
CA ASN A 3 49.82 4.67 -3.30
C ASN A 3 49.39 5.82 -4.22
N GLU A 4 49.95 5.93 -5.42
CA GLU A 4 49.66 7.01 -6.37
C GLU A 4 48.41 6.70 -7.21
N CYS A 5 47.98 5.43 -7.26
CA CYS A 5 46.82 5.04 -8.04
C CYS A 5 45.48 5.45 -7.39
N GLU A 6 45.51 5.95 -6.16
CA GLU A 6 44.36 6.58 -5.51
C GLU A 6 44.18 8.06 -5.88
N GLN A 7 45.12 8.61 -6.65
CA GLN A 7 45.07 9.99 -7.12
C GLN A 7 44.73 10.04 -8.62
N PRO A 8 44.02 11.07 -9.08
CA PRO A 8 43.83 11.29 -10.50
C PRO A 8 45.17 11.63 -11.16
N GLY A 9 45.46 11.03 -12.31
CA GLY A 9 46.59 11.43 -13.14
C GLY A 9 47.91 10.66 -12.91
N LEU A 10 47.83 9.42 -12.43
CA LEU A 10 48.96 8.50 -12.36
C LEU A 10 49.80 8.55 -13.65
N VAL A 11 51.13 8.59 -13.50
CA VAL A 11 52.07 8.51 -14.61
C VAL A 11 52.56 7.08 -14.71
N GLN A 12 52.12 6.36 -15.73
CA GLN A 12 52.67 5.05 -16.02
C GLN A 12 54.13 5.20 -16.46
N THR A 13 55.05 4.49 -15.81
CA THR A 13 56.50 4.50 -16.12
C THR A 13 57.00 3.18 -16.70
N LEU A 14 56.20 2.12 -16.57
CA LEU A 14 56.48 0.78 -17.09
C LEU A 14 55.63 0.54 -18.32
N LEU A 15 56.25 0.13 -19.43
CA LEU A 15 55.52 -0.21 -20.65
C LEU A 15 54.81 -1.55 -20.50
N LEU A 16 53.55 -1.58 -20.90
CA LEU A 16 52.78 -2.80 -21.05
C LEU A 16 52.81 -3.27 -22.51
N PRO A 17 52.55 -4.57 -22.78
CA PRO A 17 52.47 -5.10 -24.14
C PRO A 17 51.50 -4.31 -25.04
N GLU A 18 50.35 -3.90 -24.52
CA GLU A 18 49.36 -3.10 -25.25
C GLU A 18 49.87 -1.72 -25.66
N ASP A 19 50.71 -1.06 -24.86
CA ASP A 19 51.29 0.24 -25.21
C ASP A 19 52.23 0.11 -26.40
N LEU A 20 52.99 -0.99 -26.46
CA LEU A 20 53.88 -1.30 -27.58
C LEU A 20 53.08 -1.60 -28.84
N THR A 21 52.03 -2.43 -28.73
CA THR A 21 51.17 -2.78 -29.85
C THR A 21 50.43 -1.56 -30.40
N LEU A 22 49.98 -0.65 -29.54
CA LEU A 22 49.15 0.50 -29.91
C LEU A 22 49.96 1.80 -30.12
N ARG A 23 51.28 1.78 -30.00
CA ARG A 23 52.17 2.96 -30.03
C ARG A 23 51.87 3.95 -31.15
N HIS A 24 51.58 3.44 -32.35
CA HIS A 24 51.40 4.24 -33.55
C HIS A 24 49.96 4.69 -33.81
N LEU A 25 49.04 4.42 -32.87
CA LEU A 25 47.65 4.84 -33.00
C LEU A 25 47.50 6.34 -32.67
N PRO A 26 47.08 7.19 -33.63
CA PRO A 26 47.04 8.63 -33.42
C PRO A 26 46.17 9.08 -32.25
N ALA A 27 45.06 8.38 -32.00
CA ALA A 27 44.13 8.65 -30.90
C ALA A 27 44.80 8.56 -29.52
N LEU A 28 45.89 7.80 -29.40
CA LEU A 28 46.60 7.57 -28.13
C LEU A 28 47.87 8.42 -27.99
N ASN A 29 48.22 9.26 -28.98
CA ASN A 29 49.45 10.05 -28.97
C ASN A 29 49.62 10.90 -27.69
N ALA A 30 48.53 11.47 -27.18
CA ALA A 30 48.56 12.29 -25.96
C ALA A 30 48.90 11.45 -24.73
N ALA A 31 48.30 10.26 -24.59
CA ALA A 31 48.57 9.33 -23.50
C ALA A 31 50.01 8.76 -23.60
N HIS A 32 50.42 8.35 -24.80
CA HIS A 32 51.74 7.78 -25.07
C HIS A 32 52.90 8.79 -24.97
N ARG A 33 52.64 10.11 -25.02
CA ARG A 33 53.70 11.14 -24.88
C ARG A 33 54.48 11.00 -23.56
N ARG A 34 53.84 10.48 -22.51
CA ARG A 34 54.42 10.35 -21.17
C ARG A 34 55.18 9.03 -20.99
N LEU A 35 55.06 8.09 -21.93
CA LEU A 35 55.71 6.79 -21.89
C LEU A 35 57.08 6.83 -22.56
N ASP A 36 58.07 6.24 -21.91
CA ASP A 36 59.42 6.13 -22.44
C ASP A 36 59.59 4.81 -23.23
N PHE A 37 59.34 4.87 -24.54
CA PHE A 37 59.54 3.76 -25.46
C PHE A 37 61.01 3.47 -25.83
N THR A 38 61.97 4.24 -25.29
CA THR A 38 63.40 4.06 -25.58
C THR A 38 64.08 3.13 -24.58
N ARG A 39 63.49 2.95 -23.40
CA ARG A 39 63.96 1.98 -22.40
C ARG A 39 63.87 0.57 -22.95
N ARG A 40 64.93 -0.23 -22.77
CA ARG A 40 64.89 -1.66 -23.05
C ARG A 40 63.75 -2.26 -22.23
N ASN A 41 62.84 -2.97 -22.89
CA ASN A 41 61.72 -3.65 -22.25
C ASN A 41 62.25 -4.57 -21.15
N VAL A 42 62.06 -4.17 -19.90
CA VAL A 42 62.17 -5.08 -18.78
C VAL A 42 60.99 -6.04 -18.94
N SER A 43 61.27 -7.33 -19.15
CA SER A 43 60.22 -8.34 -19.21
C SER A 43 59.51 -8.38 -17.87
N LEU A 44 58.29 -7.87 -17.82
CA LEU A 44 57.43 -7.92 -16.64
C LEU A 44 56.80 -9.31 -16.56
N SER A 45 56.64 -9.84 -15.35
CA SER A 45 55.81 -11.03 -15.18
C SER A 45 54.33 -10.65 -15.37
N PRO A 46 53.45 -11.59 -15.75
CA PRO A 46 52.02 -11.31 -15.93
C PRO A 46 51.35 -10.68 -14.71
N VAL A 47 51.80 -11.02 -13.50
CA VAL A 47 51.31 -10.43 -12.25
C VAL A 47 51.71 -8.96 -12.14
N HIS A 48 52.96 -8.60 -12.46
CA HIS A 48 53.40 -7.20 -12.43
C HIS A 48 52.66 -6.37 -13.47
N GLU A 49 52.46 -6.90 -14.68
CA GLU A 49 51.66 -6.21 -15.68
C GLU A 49 50.21 -5.99 -15.18
N CYS A 50 49.61 -7.00 -14.56
CA CYS A 50 48.27 -6.89 -13.97
C CYS A 50 48.21 -5.78 -12.91
N VAL A 51 49.21 -5.71 -12.01
CA VAL A 51 49.30 -4.65 -11.00
C VAL A 51 49.37 -3.26 -11.63
N VAL A 52 50.18 -3.08 -12.69
CA VAL A 52 50.26 -1.80 -13.42
C VAL A 52 48.91 -1.46 -14.05
N ARG A 53 48.26 -2.41 -14.73
CA ARG A 53 46.91 -2.21 -15.30
C ARG A 53 45.89 -1.79 -14.26
N VAL A 54 45.84 -2.48 -13.12
CA VAL A 54 44.94 -2.15 -12.01
C VAL A 54 45.23 -0.75 -11.46
N CYS A 55 46.50 -0.37 -11.32
CA CYS A 55 46.86 0.98 -10.90
C CYS A 55 46.38 2.04 -11.89
N CYS A 56 46.59 1.83 -13.20
CA CYS A 56 46.12 2.74 -14.24
C CYS A 56 44.59 2.87 -14.23
N ILE A 57 43.87 1.75 -14.16
CA ILE A 57 42.40 1.72 -14.13
C ILE A 57 41.86 2.40 -12.87
N ARG A 58 42.47 2.15 -11.70
CA ARG A 58 42.05 2.78 -10.43
C ARG A 58 42.26 4.29 -10.46
N SER A 59 43.42 4.76 -10.93
CA SER A 59 43.69 6.19 -11.09
C SER A 59 42.74 6.84 -12.10
N PHE A 60 42.42 6.13 -13.19
CA PHE A 60 41.41 6.57 -14.14
C PHE A 60 40.02 6.67 -13.50
N GLY A 61 39.65 5.74 -12.62
CA GLY A 61 38.44 5.84 -11.80
C GLY A 61 38.38 7.13 -10.99
N HIS A 62 39.46 7.48 -10.29
CA HIS A 62 39.56 8.77 -9.56
C HIS A 62 39.58 9.99 -10.48
N PHE A 63 40.04 9.86 -11.72
CA PHE A 63 39.87 10.92 -12.71
C PHE A 63 38.40 11.09 -13.10
N LEU A 64 37.66 10.00 -13.30
CA LEU A 64 36.23 10.04 -13.63
C LEU A 64 35.38 10.66 -12.52
N THR A 65 35.77 10.51 -11.25
CA THR A 65 35.05 11.17 -10.13
C THR A 65 35.18 12.69 -10.16
N ASN A 66 36.17 13.24 -10.89
CA ASN A 66 36.40 14.67 -11.01
C ASN A 66 35.80 15.28 -12.29
N LEU A 67 35.20 14.47 -13.16
CA LEU A 67 34.55 14.97 -14.38
C LEU A 67 33.19 15.60 -14.07
N GLU A 68 32.84 16.62 -14.83
CA GLU A 68 31.52 17.22 -14.79
C GLU A 68 30.44 16.19 -15.16
N GLY A 69 29.37 16.15 -14.36
CA GLY A 69 28.27 15.19 -14.51
C GLY A 69 28.24 14.06 -13.48
N ASN A 70 29.20 13.99 -12.54
CA ASN A 70 29.20 13.10 -11.38
C ASN A 70 28.78 11.66 -11.74
N ILE A 71 29.47 11.03 -12.69
CA ILE A 71 29.10 9.70 -13.19
C ILE A 71 29.44 8.61 -12.17
N LEU A 72 30.54 8.82 -11.43
CA LEU A 72 31.07 7.89 -10.44
C LEU A 72 31.40 8.62 -9.14
N HIS A 73 31.21 7.92 -8.03
CA HIS A 73 31.64 8.34 -6.70
C HIS A 73 32.56 7.27 -6.12
N PHE A 74 33.63 7.68 -5.45
CA PHE A 74 34.54 6.77 -4.76
C PHE A 74 34.19 6.71 -3.27
N ASN A 75 33.93 5.51 -2.75
CA ASN A 75 33.73 5.27 -1.33
C ASN A 75 35.04 4.82 -0.68
N PRO A 76 35.70 5.66 0.14
CA PRO A 76 36.98 5.31 0.75
C PRO A 76 36.87 4.20 1.81
N GLU A 77 35.74 4.09 2.50
CA GLU A 77 35.52 3.07 3.54
C GLU A 77 35.43 1.66 2.93
N ALA A 78 34.74 1.55 1.80
CA ALA A 78 34.58 0.29 1.08
C ALA A 78 35.66 0.05 0.02
N GLY A 79 36.44 1.08 -0.33
CA GLY A 79 37.49 1.02 -1.35
C GLY A 79 36.99 0.83 -2.79
N ILE A 80 35.70 1.12 -3.05
CA ILE A 80 35.02 0.86 -4.33
C ILE A 80 34.48 2.14 -5.00
N PHE A 81 34.30 2.07 -6.31
CA PHE A 81 33.58 3.06 -7.10
C PHE A 81 32.11 2.66 -7.26
N THR A 82 31.20 3.60 -7.08
CA THR A 82 29.75 3.42 -7.23
C THR A 82 29.20 4.39 -8.27
N SER A 83 28.26 3.93 -9.10
CA SER A 83 27.55 4.81 -10.05
C SER A 83 26.57 5.70 -9.31
N VAL A 84 26.58 7.01 -9.58
CA VAL A 84 25.68 7.97 -8.93
C VAL A 84 24.22 7.75 -9.34
N SER A 85 23.97 7.30 -10.58
CA SER A 85 22.61 6.98 -11.06
C SER A 85 22.00 5.73 -10.40
N GLN A 86 22.82 4.79 -9.93
CA GLN A 86 22.32 3.57 -9.28
C GLN A 86 21.84 3.84 -7.85
N SER A 87 22.49 4.75 -7.12
CA SER A 87 22.12 5.02 -5.73
C SER A 87 20.71 5.60 -5.58
N GLU A 88 20.27 6.47 -6.50
CA GLU A 88 18.91 7.03 -6.45
C GLU A 88 17.86 5.96 -6.77
N GLN A 89 18.12 5.14 -7.79
CA GLN A 89 17.23 4.06 -8.22
C GLN A 89 17.07 2.98 -7.13
N ASP A 90 18.17 2.59 -6.47
CA ASP A 90 18.15 1.57 -5.42
C ASP A 90 17.40 2.05 -4.17
N ASN A 91 17.53 3.32 -3.81
CA ASN A 91 16.78 3.91 -2.71
C ASN A 91 15.27 3.91 -2.99
N LEU A 92 14.85 4.28 -4.21
CA LEU A 92 13.45 4.22 -4.62
C LEU A 92 12.90 2.78 -4.62
N LEU A 93 13.69 1.82 -5.11
CA LEU A 93 13.32 0.41 -5.12
C LEU A 93 13.18 -0.14 -3.69
N GLN A 94 14.09 0.22 -2.79
CA GLN A 94 14.03 -0.16 -1.38
C GLN A 94 12.80 0.45 -0.69
N GLN A 95 12.48 1.72 -0.98
CA GLN A 95 11.29 2.39 -0.47
C GLN A 95 10.00 1.71 -0.94
N ALA A 96 9.90 1.39 -2.23
CA ALA A 96 8.75 0.67 -2.78
C ALA A 96 8.58 -0.73 -2.13
N LYS A 97 9.68 -1.47 -1.96
CA LYS A 97 9.67 -2.76 -1.26
C LYS A 97 9.22 -2.63 0.21
N ALA A 98 9.66 -1.58 0.90
CA ALA A 98 9.23 -1.33 2.28
C ALA A 98 7.73 -1.02 2.36
N GLN A 99 7.20 -0.20 1.44
CA GLN A 99 5.77 0.12 1.37
C GLN A 99 4.90 -1.12 1.11
N ILE A 100 5.31 -2.00 0.20
CA ILE A 100 4.59 -3.26 -0.06
C ILE A 100 4.50 -4.11 1.20
N ARG A 101 5.64 -4.30 1.91
CA ARG A 101 5.64 -5.06 3.17
C ARG A 101 4.74 -4.45 4.24
N MET A 102 4.73 -3.12 4.35
CA MET A 102 3.83 -2.44 5.28
C MET A 102 2.36 -2.66 4.91
N ALA A 103 2.01 -2.53 3.63
CA ALA A 103 0.65 -2.74 3.15
C ALA A 103 0.17 -4.19 3.34
N GLU A 104 1.04 -5.18 3.15
CA GLU A 104 0.74 -6.59 3.40
C GLU A 104 0.46 -6.85 4.89
N GLU A 105 1.30 -6.31 5.77
CA GLU A 105 1.12 -6.45 7.22
C GLU A 105 -0.14 -5.72 7.70
N GLU A 106 -0.43 -4.54 7.18
CA GLU A 106 -1.67 -3.81 7.46
C GLU A 106 -2.90 -4.58 6.97
N ALA A 107 -2.84 -5.18 5.79
CA ALA A 107 -3.92 -6.03 5.28
C ALA A 107 -4.16 -7.24 6.19
N ARG A 108 -3.09 -7.85 6.72
CA ARG A 108 -3.16 -8.96 7.67
C ARG A 108 -3.80 -8.53 8.99
N GLN A 109 -3.38 -7.40 9.54
CA GLN A 109 -3.95 -6.82 10.77
C GLN A 109 -5.43 -6.46 10.60
N ASN A 110 -5.78 -5.85 9.47
CA ASN A 110 -7.17 -5.52 9.13
C ASN A 110 -8.06 -6.76 8.99
N ARG A 111 -7.53 -7.90 8.51
CA ARG A 111 -8.27 -9.17 8.50
C ARG A 111 -8.50 -9.67 9.91
N LEU A 112 -7.45 -9.74 10.73
CA LEU A 112 -7.55 -10.17 12.12
C LEU A 112 -8.55 -9.33 12.91
N MET A 113 -8.53 -8.01 12.72
CA MET A 113 -9.47 -7.10 13.39
C MET A 113 -10.92 -7.41 13.01
N ARG A 114 -11.20 -7.70 11.74
CA ARG A 114 -12.55 -8.10 11.29
C ARG A 114 -12.98 -9.40 11.95
N ASP A 115 -12.10 -10.40 11.97
CA ASP A 115 -12.41 -11.70 12.58
C ASP A 115 -12.69 -11.56 14.09
N MET A 116 -11.88 -10.75 14.79
CA MET A 116 -12.08 -10.48 16.21
C MET A 116 -13.38 -9.72 16.49
N ALA A 117 -13.72 -8.72 15.65
CA ALA A 117 -14.99 -8.00 15.75
C ALA A 117 -16.19 -8.95 15.53
N GLN A 118 -16.10 -9.85 14.56
CA GLN A 118 -17.13 -10.85 14.30
C GLN A 118 -17.32 -11.80 15.48
N LEU A 119 -16.22 -12.34 16.04
CA LEU A 119 -16.28 -13.21 17.22
C LEU A 119 -16.91 -12.48 18.42
N ARG A 120 -16.55 -11.22 18.64
CA ARG A 120 -17.12 -10.41 19.72
C ARG A 120 -18.64 -10.24 19.56
N LEU A 121 -19.09 -9.92 18.35
CA LEU A 121 -20.51 -9.79 18.02
C LEU A 121 -21.25 -11.12 18.20
N GLN A 122 -20.67 -12.24 17.79
CA GLN A 122 -21.29 -13.57 17.97
C GLN A 122 -21.45 -13.94 19.45
N LEU A 123 -20.45 -13.62 20.28
CA LEU A 123 -20.55 -13.82 21.74
C LEU A 123 -21.63 -12.95 22.38
N GLU A 124 -21.77 -11.70 21.93
CA GLU A 124 -22.82 -10.79 22.40
C GLU A 124 -24.21 -11.30 22.01
N VAL A 125 -24.42 -11.72 20.77
CA VAL A 125 -25.69 -12.33 20.31
C VAL A 125 -26.03 -13.58 21.11
N SER A 126 -25.09 -14.52 21.26
CA SER A 126 -25.32 -15.76 22.00
C SER A 126 -25.64 -15.52 23.47
N GLN A 127 -24.99 -14.53 24.11
CA GLN A 127 -25.29 -14.14 25.49
C GLN A 127 -26.69 -13.55 25.62
N LEU A 128 -27.10 -12.68 24.70
CA LEU A 128 -28.43 -12.06 24.69
C LEU A 128 -29.53 -13.10 24.46
N GLU A 129 -29.36 -14.00 23.50
CA GLU A 129 -30.29 -15.10 23.23
C GLU A 129 -30.41 -16.05 24.44
N GLY A 130 -29.30 -16.39 25.08
CA GLY A 130 -29.29 -17.21 26.29
C GLY A 130 -29.96 -16.53 27.50
N SER A 131 -29.83 -15.20 27.62
CA SER A 131 -30.52 -14.43 28.67
C SER A 131 -32.03 -14.35 28.46
N LEU A 132 -32.49 -14.26 27.20
CA LEU A 132 -33.91 -14.24 26.86
C LEU A 132 -34.59 -15.60 27.07
N GLN A 133 -33.86 -16.71 26.89
CA GLN A 133 -34.39 -18.07 27.05
C GLN A 133 -34.48 -18.55 28.50
N GLN A 134 -33.86 -17.85 29.48
CA GLN A 134 -33.98 -18.24 30.89
C GLN A 134 -35.37 -17.91 31.48
N PRO A 135 -36.10 -18.89 32.05
CA PRO A 135 -37.43 -18.68 32.64
C PRO A 135 -37.47 -17.64 33.77
N LYS A 136 -36.33 -17.35 34.42
CA LYS A 136 -36.24 -16.41 35.55
C LYS A 136 -35.99 -14.96 35.14
N ALA A 137 -35.54 -14.67 33.92
CA ALA A 137 -35.38 -13.30 33.43
C ALA A 137 -36.72 -12.63 33.07
N GLN A 138 -37.81 -13.41 33.02
CA GLN A 138 -39.18 -12.92 32.86
C GLN A 138 -39.83 -12.45 34.17
N SER A 139 -39.11 -12.44 35.30
CA SER A 139 -39.70 -12.15 36.62
C SER A 139 -39.63 -10.69 37.09
N SER A 140 -39.19 -9.73 36.25
CA SER A 140 -39.21 -8.30 36.65
C SER A 140 -39.57 -7.27 35.57
N THR A 141 -40.07 -7.69 34.40
CA THR A 141 -40.83 -6.78 33.54
C THR A 141 -42.28 -7.23 33.57
N SER A 142 -43.19 -6.34 33.96
CA SER A 142 -44.62 -6.56 33.74
C SER A 142 -44.80 -6.99 32.29
N PRO A 143 -45.48 -8.10 31.99
CA PRO A 143 -45.46 -8.64 30.65
C PRO A 143 -46.26 -7.67 29.78
N TYR A 144 -45.56 -6.92 28.93
CA TYR A 144 -46.20 -6.43 27.73
C TYR A 144 -46.48 -7.66 26.87
N LEU A 145 -47.60 -8.32 27.16
CA LEU A 145 -48.24 -9.23 26.23
C LEU A 145 -48.58 -8.38 25.02
N VAL A 146 -47.80 -8.52 23.95
CA VAL A 146 -48.27 -8.13 22.62
C VAL A 146 -49.25 -9.21 22.23
N PRO A 147 -50.56 -8.92 22.19
CA PRO A 147 -51.53 -9.96 21.87
C PRO A 147 -51.27 -10.40 20.43
N ASP A 148 -51.33 -11.71 20.19
CA ASP A 148 -51.37 -12.20 18.82
C ASP A 148 -52.56 -11.54 18.11
N THR A 149 -52.27 -10.80 17.04
CA THR A 149 -53.28 -10.12 16.24
C THR A 149 -54.40 -11.06 15.79
N ALA A 150 -54.11 -12.35 15.58
CA ALA A 150 -55.12 -13.33 15.22
C ALA A 150 -56.02 -13.70 16.41
N ALA A 151 -55.45 -13.88 17.60
CA ALA A 151 -56.21 -14.17 18.82
C ALA A 151 -57.13 -13.00 19.23
N LEU A 152 -56.62 -11.75 19.10
CA LEU A 152 -57.40 -10.54 19.36
C LEU A 152 -58.64 -10.45 18.47
N CYS A 153 -58.48 -10.67 17.16
CA CYS A 153 -59.59 -10.57 16.21
C CYS A 153 -60.69 -11.60 16.46
N GLN A 154 -60.37 -12.78 16.97
CA GLN A 154 -61.36 -13.83 17.27
C GLN A 154 -62.21 -13.48 18.51
N HIS A 155 -61.64 -12.82 19.51
CA HIS A 155 -62.31 -12.55 20.79
C HIS A 155 -62.94 -11.15 20.86
N LEU A 156 -62.51 -10.22 19.99
CA LEU A 156 -63.12 -8.89 19.87
C LEU A 156 -64.59 -8.94 19.43
N SER A 157 -64.95 -9.90 18.57
CA SER A 157 -66.33 -10.12 18.14
C SER A 157 -67.26 -10.61 19.27
N GLU A 158 -66.72 -11.33 20.25
CA GLU A 158 -67.52 -11.86 21.37
C GLU A 158 -67.70 -10.81 22.48
N ALA A 159 -66.66 -10.02 22.77
CA ALA A 159 -66.75 -8.94 23.76
C ALA A 159 -67.66 -7.78 23.31
N ALA A 160 -67.73 -7.50 22.01
CA ALA A 160 -68.58 -6.45 21.45
C ALA A 160 -70.07 -6.84 21.36
N LEU A 161 -70.43 -8.11 21.58
CA LEU A 161 -71.82 -8.60 21.49
C LEU A 161 -72.52 -8.76 22.84
N GLN A 162 -71.85 -8.44 23.96
CA GLN A 162 -72.45 -8.49 25.30
C GLN A 162 -73.06 -7.14 25.77
N GLU A 163 -73.05 -6.10 24.93
CA GLU A 163 -73.67 -4.82 25.21
C GLU A 163 -74.58 -4.42 24.03
N THR A 164 -75.82 -4.92 24.02
CA THR A 164 -77.00 -4.32 23.33
C THR A 164 -78.23 -5.21 23.51
N ALA A 165 -78.93 -5.04 24.63
CA ALA A 165 -80.34 -5.43 24.75
C ALA A 165 -81.18 -4.14 24.92
N ASP A 166 -81.60 -3.57 23.79
CA ASP A 166 -83.00 -3.21 23.47
C ASP A 166 -83.10 -2.17 22.32
N PRO A 167 -83.97 -2.39 21.30
CA PRO A 167 -84.19 -1.49 20.14
C PRO A 167 -85.46 -0.60 20.38
N PRO A 168 -85.82 0.45 19.58
CA PRO A 168 -86.15 0.28 18.16
C PRO A 168 -85.99 1.49 17.19
N HIS A 169 -86.15 1.14 15.91
CA HIS A 169 -86.48 1.97 14.73
C HIS A 169 -85.36 2.69 13.94
N LEU A 170 -84.87 1.95 12.93
CA LEU A 170 -84.35 2.40 11.61
C LEU A 170 -85.33 3.36 10.88
N PRO A 171 -84.92 4.13 9.83
CA PRO A 171 -83.91 3.74 8.82
C PRO A 171 -82.95 4.83 8.28
N ASN A 172 -81.83 4.35 7.69
CA ASN A 172 -81.10 4.82 6.49
C ASN A 172 -80.85 6.35 6.32
N LEU A 173 -79.66 6.86 6.01
CA LEU A 173 -78.70 6.38 5.00
C LEU A 173 -77.43 7.25 5.05
N LYS A 174 -76.25 6.61 5.13
CA LYS A 174 -74.99 6.93 4.43
C LYS A 174 -74.55 8.39 4.23
N SER A 175 -73.47 8.77 4.92
CA SER A 175 -72.26 9.51 4.46
C SER A 175 -71.60 10.06 5.74
N ASP A 176 -70.43 9.60 6.18
CA ASP A 176 -69.23 10.44 6.05
C ASP A 176 -67.95 9.81 6.67
N LEU A 177 -67.69 8.51 6.52
CA LEU A 177 -66.42 7.95 7.07
C LEU A 177 -65.68 6.96 6.18
N TRP A 178 -66.04 6.87 4.90
CA TRP A 178 -65.31 6.08 3.89
C TRP A 178 -64.90 6.97 2.71
N SER A 179 -63.94 7.86 2.95
CA SER A 179 -63.24 8.58 1.88
C SER A 179 -61.77 8.65 2.23
N GLY A 180 -60.97 7.72 1.69
CA GLY A 180 -59.53 7.78 1.88
C GLY A 180 -58.67 6.60 1.41
N TRP A 181 -59.13 5.73 0.51
CA TRP A 181 -58.22 4.82 -0.23
C TRP A 181 -58.22 5.19 -1.71
N ARG A 182 -57.05 5.59 -2.24
CA ARG A 182 -56.67 5.25 -3.62
C ARG A 182 -55.15 5.28 -3.80
N LEU A 183 -54.60 4.11 -4.13
CA LEU A 183 -53.28 3.94 -4.75
C LEU A 183 -53.25 4.60 -6.13
N VAL A 184 -52.15 5.29 -6.46
CA VAL A 184 -51.65 5.37 -7.84
C VAL A 184 -50.13 5.20 -7.79
N GLY A 185 -49.64 4.13 -8.42
CA GLY A 185 -48.22 3.91 -8.64
C GLY A 185 -47.72 4.55 -9.93
N GLY A 186 -46.39 4.59 -10.05
CA GLY A 186 -45.71 4.59 -11.35
C GLY A 186 -44.90 5.85 -11.68
N GLY A 187 -43.60 5.76 -11.44
CA GLY A 187 -42.59 6.07 -12.46
C GLY A 187 -42.18 7.53 -12.65
N GLY A 188 -40.86 7.75 -12.51
CA GLY A 188 -40.14 8.64 -13.41
C GLY A 188 -39.76 10.00 -12.87
N THR A 189 -38.48 10.10 -12.51
CA THR A 189 -37.58 11.25 -12.74
C THR A 189 -37.98 12.62 -12.18
N GLY A 190 -37.14 13.15 -11.29
CA GLY A 190 -36.91 14.59 -11.28
C GLY A 190 -36.71 15.22 -9.92
N PHE A 191 -35.44 15.42 -9.59
CA PHE A 191 -34.92 16.55 -8.81
C PHE A 191 -35.24 16.67 -7.31
N LYS A 192 -34.15 16.62 -6.55
CA LYS A 192 -33.97 16.93 -5.14
C LYS A 192 -33.52 18.39 -5.04
N VAL A 193 -34.23 19.26 -4.33
CA VAL A 193 -33.69 20.54 -3.82
C VAL A 193 -34.36 20.88 -2.47
N PRO A 194 -33.61 21.40 -1.46
CA PRO A 194 -33.98 21.36 -0.05
C PRO A 194 -34.61 22.69 0.43
N LEU A 195 -35.23 22.68 1.61
CA LEU A 195 -35.25 23.90 2.43
C LEU A 195 -34.68 23.60 3.83
N VAL A 196 -33.52 24.20 4.04
CA VAL A 196 -32.80 24.34 5.30
C VAL A 196 -33.53 25.40 6.13
N HIS A 197 -33.85 25.08 7.38
CA HIS A 197 -34.22 26.07 8.38
C HIS A 197 -32.96 26.81 8.86
N THR A 198 -33.05 28.13 8.91
CA THR A 198 -32.29 28.94 9.88
C THR A 198 -33.15 29.15 11.11
#